data_AF-A0A9E6ETM6-F1
#
_entry.id   AF-A0A9E6ETM6-F1
#
_cell.length_a   1.000
_cell.length_b   1.000
_cell.length_c   1.000
_cell.angle_alpha   90.00
_cell.angle_beta   90.00
_cell.angle_gamma   90.00
#
_symmetry.space_group_name_H-M   'P 1'
#
loop_
_entity.id
_entity.type
_entity.pdbx_description
1 polymer ?
#
loop_
_entity_poly.entity_id
_entity_poly.type
_entity_poly.pdbx_seq_one_letter_code
_entity_poly.pdbx_strand_id
1 'polypeptide(L)'
;MNSNYYPALGLTLLAGLSTGIGSLLALMVNHTNKKFLTFSLGFSAGIMLYVSFVEIMPQSGKTILQQFPAGNAAWVTTLAFFGGILFIWLIDQLV
;
A
#
# COMPACT_ATOMS: atom_id res chain seq x y z
N MET A 1 15.76 18.33 -9.57
CA MET A 1 14.29 18.27 -9.46
C MET A 1 13.65 18.55 -10.82
N ASN A 2 14.03 17.83 -11.88
CA ASN A 2 13.46 17.95 -13.23
C ASN A 2 13.62 16.62 -13.97
N SER A 3 12.54 16.14 -14.62
CA SER A 3 12.47 15.01 -15.59
C SER A 3 11.94 13.62 -15.15
N ASN A 4 11.22 13.48 -14.03
CA ASN A 4 10.58 12.19 -13.65
C ASN A 4 9.04 12.17 -13.78
N TYR A 5 8.44 13.22 -14.33
CA TYR A 5 6.98 13.35 -14.42
C TYR A 5 6.36 12.34 -15.40
N TYR A 6 6.93 12.25 -16.60
CA TYR A 6 6.49 11.30 -17.62
C TYR A 6 6.59 9.84 -17.19
N PRO A 7 7.70 9.35 -16.60
CA PRO A 7 7.77 7.97 -16.14
C PRO A 7 6.86 7.70 -14.93
N ALA A 8 6.74 8.65 -13.97
CA ALA A 8 5.81 8.50 -12.85
C ALA A 8 4.36 8.39 -13.36
N LEU A 9 3.96 9.26 -14.30
CA LEU A 9 2.63 9.24 -14.89
C LEU A 9 2.37 7.94 -15.66
N GLY A 10 3.35 7.46 -16.44
CA GLY A 10 3.25 6.17 -17.13
C GLY A 10 3.06 4.99 -16.17
N LEU A 11 3.83 4.94 -15.07
CA LEU A 11 3.72 3.90 -14.05
C LEU A 11 2.37 3.96 -13.32
N THR A 12 1.89 5.14 -12.95
CA THR A 12 0.57 5.29 -12.31
C THR A 12 -0.58 4.92 -13.25
N LEU A 13 -0.45 5.24 -14.55
CA LEU A 13 -1.45 4.90 -15.56
C LEU A 13 -1.51 3.38 -15.80
N LEU A 14 -0.35 2.71 -15.85
CA LEU A 14 -0.28 1.24 -15.89
C LEU A 14 -0.86 0.59 -14.64
N ALA A 15 -0.58 1.14 -13.45
CA ALA A 15 -1.17 0.65 -12.20
C ALA A 15 -2.70 0.77 -12.22
N GLY A 16 -3.23 1.92 -12.67
CA GLY A 16 -4.67 2.14 -12.81
C GLY A 16 -5.34 1.22 -13.84
N LEU A 17 -4.69 0.99 -14.99
CA LEU A 17 -5.17 0.03 -16.00
C LEU A 17 -5.18 -1.40 -15.44
N SER A 18 -4.18 -1.77 -14.64
CA SER A 18 -4.15 -3.08 -13.96
C SER A 18 -5.34 -3.25 -13.02
N THR A 19 -5.71 -2.22 -12.25
CA THR A 19 -6.93 -2.23 -11.40
C THR A 19 -8.20 -2.36 -12.24
N GLY A 20 -8.28 -1.66 -13.38
CA GLY A 20 -9.41 -1.75 -14.32
C GLY A 20 -9.57 -3.13 -14.95
N ILE A 21 -8.47 -3.78 -15.33
CA ILE A 21 -8.50 -5.16 -15.84
C ILE A 21 -8.93 -6.11 -14.72
N GLY A 22 -8.39 -5.94 -13.50
CA GLY A 22 -8.76 -6.73 -12.33
C GLY A 22 -10.25 -6.64 -11.99
N SER A 23 -10.84 -5.44 -12.08
CA SER A 23 -12.28 -5.24 -11.83
C SER A 23 -13.14 -5.83 -12.95
N LEU A 24 -12.72 -5.71 -14.22
CA LEU A 24 -13.44 -6.33 -15.34
C LEU A 24 -13.50 -7.87 -15.21
N LEU A 25 -12.37 -8.48 -14.83
CA LEU A 25 -12.29 -9.91 -14.54
C LEU A 25 -13.17 -10.29 -13.34
N ALA A 26 -13.18 -9.48 -12.28
CA ALA A 26 -14.03 -9.72 -11.11
C ALA A 26 -15.54 -9.64 -11.43
N LEU A 27 -15.96 -8.78 -12.35
CA LEU A 27 -17.35 -8.67 -12.81
C LEU A 27 -17.76 -9.82 -13.74
N MET A 28 -16.83 -10.36 -14.52
CA MET A 28 -17.09 -11.45 -15.47
C MET A 28 -17.07 -12.84 -14.79
N VAL A 29 -16.42 -12.94 -13.62
CA VAL A 29 -16.53 -14.11 -12.74
C VAL A 29 -17.95 -14.18 -12.16
N ASN A 30 -18.69 -15.23 -12.52
CA ASN A 30 -20.02 -15.48 -11.97
C ASN A 30 -20.01 -15.43 -10.44
N HIS A 31 -20.95 -14.67 -9.88
CA HIS A 31 -21.14 -14.32 -8.46
C HIS A 31 -21.09 -15.49 -7.44
N THR A 32 -21.10 -16.73 -7.91
CA THR A 32 -21.15 -17.96 -7.12
C THR A 32 -19.78 -18.49 -6.70
N ASN A 33 -18.67 -18.13 -7.38
CA ASN A 33 -17.35 -18.69 -7.06
C ASN A 33 -16.60 -17.92 -5.95
N LYS A 34 -17.22 -17.88 -4.75
CA LYS A 34 -16.65 -17.22 -3.55
C LYS A 34 -15.21 -17.65 -3.22
N LYS A 35 -14.83 -18.89 -3.58
CA LYS A 35 -13.46 -19.41 -3.37
C LYS A 35 -12.41 -18.63 -4.15
N PHE A 36 -12.68 -18.30 -5.41
CA PHE A 36 -11.76 -17.50 -6.22
C PHE A 36 -11.65 -16.07 -5.69
N LEU A 37 -12.78 -15.47 -5.28
CA LEU A 37 -12.80 -14.12 -4.73
C LEU A 37 -12.01 -14.02 -3.42
N THR A 38 -12.21 -14.95 -2.48
CA THR A 38 -11.45 -14.99 -1.22
C THR A 38 -9.96 -15.21 -1.47
N PHE A 39 -9.58 -16.06 -2.42
CA PHE A 39 -8.18 -16.26 -2.79
C PHE A 39 -7.54 -14.97 -3.33
N SER A 40 -8.21 -14.27 -4.25
CA SER A 40 -7.74 -13.01 -4.82
C SER A 40 -7.64 -11.88 -3.79
N LEU A 41 -8.62 -11.77 -2.88
CA LEU A 41 -8.58 -10.83 -1.75
C LEU A 41 -7.42 -11.13 -0.80
N GLY A 42 -7.24 -12.40 -0.43
CA GLY A 42 -6.13 -12.82 0.43
C GLY A 42 -4.77 -12.57 -0.22
N PHE A 43 -4.64 -12.81 -1.52
CA PHE A 43 -3.43 -12.52 -2.30
C PHE A 43 -3.12 -11.01 -2.31
N SER A 44 -4.12 -10.16 -2.54
CA SER A 44 -3.96 -8.71 -2.52
C SER A 44 -3.57 -8.19 -1.13
N ALA A 45 -4.23 -8.69 -0.07
CA ALA A 45 -3.87 -8.37 1.31
C ALA A 45 -2.43 -8.77 1.62
N GLY A 46 -1.98 -9.95 1.16
CA GLY A 46 -0.60 -10.41 1.31
C GLY A 46 0.43 -9.50 0.64
N ILE A 47 0.19 -9.07 -0.61
CA ILE A 47 1.08 -8.14 -1.31
C ILE A 47 1.20 -6.82 -0.56
N MET A 48 0.07 -6.26 -0.11
CA MET A 48 0.07 -4.98 0.62
C MET A 48 0.81 -5.07 1.96
N LEU A 49 0.71 -6.21 2.66
CA LEU A 49 1.51 -6.46 3.87
C LEU A 49 3.01 -6.54 3.54
N TYR A 50 3.38 -7.26 2.48
CA TYR A 50 4.78 -7.35 2.05
C TYR A 50 5.36 -5.97 1.72
N VAL A 51 4.69 -5.21 0.85
CA VAL A 51 5.12 -3.85 0.46
C VAL A 51 5.25 -2.96 1.70
N SER A 52 4.26 -2.99 2.61
CA SER A 52 4.27 -2.15 3.82
C SER A 52 5.43 -2.47 4.76
N PHE A 53 5.66 -3.75 5.07
CA PHE A 53 6.65 -4.16 6.07
C PHE A 53 8.07 -4.32 5.51
N VAL A 54 8.21 -4.75 4.26
CA VAL A 54 9.52 -5.11 3.68
C VAL A 54 10.10 -3.98 2.83
N GLU A 55 9.25 -3.18 2.18
CA GLU A 55 9.70 -2.07 1.33
C GLU A 55 9.58 -0.72 2.07
N ILE A 56 8.35 -0.35 2.45
CA ILE A 56 8.06 0.99 2.97
C ILE A 56 8.65 1.20 4.36
N MET A 57 8.44 0.28 5.31
CA MET A 57 8.92 0.46 6.69
C MET A 57 10.45 0.63 6.78
N PRO A 58 11.30 -0.19 6.11
CA PRO A 58 12.74 0.03 6.10
C PRO A 58 13.16 1.30 5.34
N GLN A 59 12.46 1.66 4.26
CA GLN A 59 12.72 2.90 3.52
C GLN A 59 12.43 4.14 4.38
N SER A 60 11.32 4.15 5.11
CA SER A 60 10.98 5.20 6.08
C SER A 60 12.00 5.28 7.21
N GLY A 61 12.42 4.13 7.77
CA GLY A 61 13.45 4.09 8.81
C GLY A 61 14.78 4.69 8.36
N LYS A 62 15.25 4.34 7.14
CA LYS A 62 16.47 4.94 6.54
C LYS A 62 16.35 6.45 6.34
N THR A 63 15.16 6.93 5.98
CA THR A 63 14.90 8.36 5.77
C THR A 63 14.90 9.11 7.11
N ILE A 64 14.27 8.56 8.14
CA ILE A 64 14.22 9.16 9.49
C ILE A 64 15.59 9.17 10.16
N LEU A 65 16.44 8.15 9.92
CA LEU A 65 17.81 8.10 10.43
C LEU A 65 18.69 9.26 9.94
N GLN A 66 18.33 9.94 8.85
CA GLN A 66 19.05 11.13 8.38
C GLN A 66 18.78 12.36 9.26
N GLN A 67 17.71 12.35 10.06
CA GLN A 67 17.26 13.47 10.87
C GLN A 67 17.25 13.17 12.38
N PHE A 68 17.21 11.90 12.78
CA PHE A 68 17.10 11.48 14.18
C PHE A 68 18.23 10.52 14.61
N PRO A 69 18.67 10.56 15.90
CA PRO A 69 19.59 9.57 16.45
C PRO A 69 19.04 8.14 16.31
N ALA A 70 19.94 7.17 16.08
CA ALA A 70 19.59 5.79 15.75
C ALA A 70 18.62 5.11 16.74
N GLY A 71 18.71 5.44 18.03
CA GLY A 71 17.82 4.89 19.07
C GLY A 71 16.38 5.40 18.99
N ASN A 72 16.16 6.66 18.60
CA ASN A 72 14.83 7.28 18.56
C ASN A 72 14.14 7.07 17.20
N ALA A 73 14.91 6.90 16.12
CA ALA A 73 14.38 6.75 14.77
C ALA A 73 13.44 5.54 14.62
N ALA A 74 13.78 4.40 15.26
CA ALA A 74 12.95 3.20 15.23
C ALA A 74 11.58 3.44 15.88
N TRP A 75 11.57 4.00 17.09
CA TRP A 75 10.33 4.31 17.82
C TRP A 75 9.44 5.29 17.07
N VAL A 76 10.03 6.35 16.48
CA VAL A 76 9.28 7.33 15.70
C VAL A 76 8.67 6.68 14.45
N THR A 77 9.42 5.82 13.75
CA THR A 77 8.91 5.13 12.55
C THR A 77 7.74 4.21 12.89
N THR A 78 7.85 3.43 13.98
CA THR A 78 6.78 2.53 14.43
C THR A 78 5.54 3.31 14.90
N LEU A 79 5.72 4.38 15.69
CA LEU A 79 4.60 5.20 16.14
C LEU A 79 3.89 5.90 14.98
N ALA A 80 4.63 6.37 13.97
CA ALA A 80 4.04 6.96 12.77
C ALA A 80 3.25 5.92 11.95
N PHE A 81 3.75 4.68 11.85
CA PHE A 81 3.05 3.58 11.16
C PHE A 81 1.72 3.25 11.84
N PHE A 82 1.72 3.03 13.17
CA PHE A 82 0.49 2.79 13.92
C PHE A 82 -0.43 4.01 13.95
N GLY A 83 0.14 5.22 13.98
CA GLY A 83 -0.61 6.46 13.81
C GLY A 83 -1.36 6.52 12.48
N GLY A 84 -0.74 6.07 11.39
CA GLY A 84 -1.39 5.92 10.08
C GLY A 84 -2.53 4.91 10.09
N ILE A 85 -2.35 3.76 10.76
CA ILE A 85 -3.43 2.77 10.94
C ILE A 85 -4.60 3.36 11.73
N LEU A 86 -4.32 4.05 12.85
CA LEU A 86 -5.35 4.72 13.65
C LEU A 86 -6.07 5.79 12.83
N PHE A 87 -5.35 6.54 11.99
CA PHE A 87 -5.92 7.57 11.13
C PHE A 87 -6.85 6.98 10.07
N ILE A 88 -6.45 5.90 9.40
CA ILE A 88 -7.31 5.19 8.44
C ILE A 88 -8.55 4.63 9.15
N TRP A 89 -8.38 4.05 10.33
CA TRP A 89 -9.50 3.57 11.14
C TRP A 89 -10.46 4.69 11.53
N LEU A 90 -9.96 5.88 11.86
CA LEU A 90 -10.79 7.05 12.15
C LEU A 90 -11.57 7.51 10.92
N ILE A 91 -10.95 7.50 9.73
CA ILE A 91 -11.63 7.82 8.47
C ILE A 91 -12.77 6.82 8.21
N ASP A 92 -12.52 5.53 8.40
CA ASP A 92 -13.51 4.45 8.22
C ASP A 92 -14.69 4.55 9.19
N GLN A 93 -14.49 5.15 10.37
CA GLN A 93 -15.59 5.42 11.32
C GLN A 93 -16.42 6.67 10.98
N LEU A 94 -15.85 7.61 10.21
CA LEU A 94 -16.49 8.88 9.89
C LEU A 94 -17.32 8.85 8.58
N VAL A 95 -17.07 7.87 7.70
CA VAL A 95 -17.72 7.69 6.39
C VAL A 95 -18.56 6.43 6.42
#